data_AF-A0A9X6FEZ2-F1
#
_entry.id   AF-A0A9X6FEZ2-F1
#
_cell.length_a   1.000
_cell.length_b   1.000
_cell.length_c   1.000
_cell.angle_alpha   90.00
_cell.angle_beta   90.00
_cell.angle_gamma   90.00
#
_symmetry.space_group_name_H-M   'P 1'
#
loop_
_entity.id
_entity.type
_entity.pdbx_description
1 polymer ?
#
loop_
_entity_poly.entity_id
_entity_poly.type
_entity_poly.pdbx_seq_one_letter_code
_entity_poly.pdbx_strand_id
1 'polypeptide(L)' 'MEKHYKEHGLEDFWKFKIIRSKKNEIGCSETYEKYKKWCYENNTIPNKRITFLRFLETKGFEIVKSKKEPLYFKGMKIKW' A
#
# COMPACT_ATOMS: atom_id res chain seq x y z
N MET A 1 26.82 -0.68 13.22
CA MET A 1 25.45 -0.66 13.79
C MET A 1 24.52 -1.29 12.77
N GLU A 2 24.17 -2.56 12.98
CA GLU A 2 23.15 -3.22 12.16
C GLU A 2 21.78 -2.62 12.51
N LYS A 3 21.13 -2.00 11.53
CA LYS A 3 19.74 -1.56 11.68
C LYS A 3 18.86 -2.81 11.62
N HIS A 4 18.36 -3.26 12.77
CA HIS A 4 17.33 -4.29 12.82
C HIS A 4 16.01 -3.71 12.31
N TYR A 5 15.69 -3.97 11.05
CA TYR A 5 14.41 -3.57 10.47
C TYR A 5 13.33 -4.58 10.83
N LYS A 6 12.14 -4.12 11.20
CA LYS A 6 11.00 -5.02 11.46
C LYS A 6 10.47 -5.57 10.14
N GLU A 7 10.37 -6.89 10.03
CA GLU A 7 9.88 -7.59 8.83
C GLU A 7 8.37 -7.37 8.57
N HIS A 8 7.60 -6.85 9.54
CA HIS A 8 6.13 -6.75 9.47
C HIS A 8 5.56 -5.50 8.80
N GLY A 9 6.38 -4.64 8.18
CA GLY A 9 5.90 -3.34 7.67
C GLY A 9 4.78 -3.42 6.61
N LEU A 10 4.71 -4.51 5.83
CA LEU A 10 3.68 -4.72 4.82
C LEU A 10 2.30 -5.07 5.43
N GLU A 11 2.29 -6.03 6.37
CA GLU A 11 1.06 -6.43 7.06
C GLU A 11 0.52 -5.32 7.96
N ASP A 12 1.41 -4.64 8.70
CA ASP A 12 1.03 -3.56 9.60
C ASP A 12 0.44 -2.39 8.83
N PHE A 13 1.06 -2.00 7.70
CA PHE A 13 0.50 -0.95 6.85
C PHE A 13 -0.90 -1.32 6.35
N TRP A 14 -1.12 -2.56 5.90
CA TRP A 14 -2.45 -2.99 5.48
C TRP A 14 -3.46 -2.97 6.64
N LYS A 15 -3.10 -3.51 7.80
CA LYS A 15 -3.99 -3.58 8.97
C LYS A 15 -4.34 -2.20 9.52
N PHE A 16 -3.39 -1.28 9.59
CA PHE A 16 -3.57 0.01 10.27
C PHE A 16 -3.93 1.18 9.35
N LYS A 17 -3.48 1.15 8.10
CA LYS A 17 -3.61 2.29 7.18
C LYS A 17 -4.60 2.05 6.05
N ILE A 18 -4.85 0.81 5.63
CA ILE A 18 -5.74 0.53 4.50
C ILE A 18 -7.16 0.22 4.98
N ILE A 19 -8.15 0.92 4.42
CA ILE A 19 -9.56 0.77 4.71
C ILE A 19 -10.31 0.38 3.43
N ARG A 20 -11.19 -0.61 3.52
CA ARG A 20 -12.14 -0.95 2.45
C ARG A 20 -13.24 0.11 2.38
N SER A 21 -13.40 0.71 1.21
CA SER A 21 -14.37 1.78 0.98
C SER A 21 -14.89 1.74 -0.45
N LYS A 22 -16.09 1.17 -0.66
CA LYS A 22 -16.70 0.94 -1.98
C LYS A 22 -16.80 2.16 -2.90
N LYS A 23 -16.87 3.37 -2.34
CA LYS A 23 -17.01 4.64 -3.09
C LYS A 23 -15.69 5.31 -3.44
N ASN A 24 -14.57 4.83 -2.91
CA ASN A 24 -13.27 5.46 -3.07
C ASN A 24 -12.38 4.65 -4.01
N GLU A 25 -11.53 5.38 -4.72
CA GLU A 25 -10.43 4.85 -5.49
C GLU A 25 -9.17 5.64 -5.15
N ILE A 26 -8.01 4.98 -5.28
CA ILE A 26 -6.72 5.60 -5.03
C ILE A 26 -5.69 5.02 -5.98
N GLY A 27 -4.84 5.88 -6.55
CA GLY A 27 -3.80 5.48 -7.48
C GLY A 27 -2.84 4.47 -6.85
N CYS A 28 -2.43 3.46 -7.62
CA CYS A 28 -1.44 2.49 -7.14
C CYS A 28 -0.09 3.16 -6.86
N SER A 29 0.26 4.19 -7.62
CA SER A 29 1.47 5.00 -7.39
C SER A 29 1.35 5.76 -6.06
N GLU A 30 0.27 6.51 -5.86
CA GLU A 30 0.01 7.28 -4.63
C GLU A 30 -0.01 6.36 -3.39
N THR A 31 -0.66 5.20 -3.51
CA THR A 31 -0.72 4.19 -2.45
C THR A 31 0.67 3.72 -2.04
N TYR A 32 1.53 3.42 -3.03
CA TYR A 32 2.89 2.96 -2.78
C TYR A 32 3.77 4.06 -2.17
N GLU A 33 3.57 5.32 -2.56
CA GLU A 33 4.29 6.45 -1.93
C GLU A 33 3.90 6.63 -0.46
N LYS A 34 2.61 6.51 -0.14
CA LYS A 34 2.12 6.50 1.24
C LYS A 34 2.71 5.33 2.04
N TYR A 35 2.81 4.14 1.44
CA TYR A 35 3.48 2.99 2.06
C TYR A 35 4.96 3.27 2.37
N LYS A 36 5.72 3.81 1.40
CA LYS A 36 7.13 4.17 1.61
C LYS A 36 7.30 5.17 2.76
N LYS A 37 6.45 6.21 2.79
CA LYS A 37 6.48 7.22 3.85
C LYS A 37 6.20 6.61 5.22
N TRP A 38 5.19 5.75 5.31
CA TRP A 38 4.88 5.06 6.57
C TRP A 38 6.03 4.14 7.00
N CYS A 39 6.69 3.46 6.07
CA CYS A 39 7.85 2.64 6.38
C CYS A 39 9.00 3.47 6.98
N TYR A 40 9.27 4.63 6.38
CA TYR A 40 10.27 5.56 6.89
C TYR A 40 9.94 6.03 8.32
N GLU A 41 8.70 6.43 8.58
CA GLU A 41 8.24 6.87 9.91
C GLU A 41 8.30 5.76 10.97
N ASN A 42 8.20 4.49 10.55
CA ASN A 42 8.20 3.33 11.45
C ASN A 42 9.54 2.57 11.47
N ASN A 43 10.60 3.12 10.87
CA ASN A 43 11.91 2.48 10.73
C ASN A 43 11.83 1.06 10.13
N THR A 44 11.01 0.87 9.10
CA THR A 44 10.88 -0.39 8.35
C THR A 44 11.38 -0.23 6.91
N ILE A 45 11.83 -1.33 6.30
CA ILE A 45 12.23 -1.34 4.89
C ILE A 45 10.97 -1.50 4.03
N PRO A 46 10.71 -0.58 3.08
CA PRO A 46 9.63 -0.78 2.14
C PRO A 46 9.95 -1.93 1.20
N ASN A 47 8.97 -2.82 1.01
CA ASN A 47 9.03 -3.85 0.00
C ASN A 47 8.97 -3.26 -1.41
N LYS A 48 9.48 -4.00 -2.41
CA LYS A 48 9.36 -3.62 -3.83
C LYS A 48 7.90 -3.37 -4.20
N ARG A 49 7.66 -2.40 -5.08
CA ARG A 49 6.32 -2.04 -5.57
C ARG A 49 5.50 -3.26 -6.03
N ILE A 50 6.11 -4.15 -6.80
CA ILE A 50 5.44 -5.36 -7.31
C ILE A 50 4.97 -6.25 -6.16
N THR A 51 5.83 -6.48 -5.16
CA THR A 51 5.49 -7.25 -3.95
C THR A 51 4.35 -6.60 -3.18
N PHE A 52 4.39 -5.27 -3.02
CA PHE A 52 3.34 -4.51 -2.36
C PHE A 52 1.98 -4.62 -3.07
N LEU A 53 1.96 -4.43 -4.39
CA LEU A 53 0.72 -4.52 -5.18
C LEU A 53 0.14 -5.94 -5.14
N ARG A 54 0.98 -6.97 -5.38
CA ARG A 54 0.56 -8.38 -5.29
C ARG A 54 0.02 -8.72 -3.92
N PHE A 55 0.66 -8.25 -2.85
CA PHE A 55 0.17 -8.44 -1.49
C PHE A 55 -1.24 -7.89 -1.33
N LEU A 56 -1.53 -6.68 -1.81
CA LEU A 56 -2.89 -6.12 -1.73
C LEU A 56 -3.91 -6.89 -2.59
N GLU A 57 -3.51 -7.39 -3.75
CA GLU A 57 -4.34 -8.30 -4.55
C GLU A 57 -4.68 -9.58 -3.75
N THR A 58 -3.72 -10.18 -3.03
CA THR A 58 -3.99 -11.34 -2.16
C THR A 58 -4.91 -11.01 -0.97
N LYS A 59 -5.03 -9.73 -0.60
CA LYS A 59 -5.98 -9.25 0.43
C LYS A 59 -7.34 -8.87 -0.16
N GLY A 60 -7.55 -9.09 -1.46
CA GLY A 60 -8.81 -8.86 -2.16
C GLY A 60 -9.03 -7.41 -2.60
N PHE A 61 -7.97 -6.61 -2.76
CA PHE A 61 -8.07 -5.31 -3.42
C PHE A 61 -7.88 -5.46 -4.92
N GLU A 62 -8.86 -4.98 -5.68
CA GLU A 62 -8.84 -5.04 -7.14
C GLU A 62 -8.04 -3.86 -7.71
N ILE A 63 -7.07 -4.18 -8.58
CA ILE A 63 -6.33 -3.18 -9.36
C ILE A 63 -7.01 -3.03 -10.72
N VAL A 64 -7.40 -1.80 -11.05
CA VAL A 64 -8.10 -1.46 -12.29
C VAL A 64 -7.24 -0.50 -13.10
N LYS A 65 -7.32 -0.62 -14.44
CA LYS A 65 -6.67 0.30 -15.38
C LYS A 65 -7.64 1.43 -15.76
N SER A 66 -7.19 2.67 -15.75
CA SER A 66 -7.95 3.84 -16.23
C SER A 66 -7.19 4.56 -17.35
N LYS A 67 -7.92 5.38 -18.12
CA LYS A 67 -7.34 6.30 -19.11
C LYS A 67 -6.61 7.49 -18.47
N LYS A 68 -6.97 7.88 -17.23
CA LYS A 68 -6.37 9.01 -16.49
C LYS A 68 -5.20 8.58 -15.59
N GLU A 69 -5.31 7.43 -14.93
CA GLU A 69 -4.21 6.81 -14.18
C GLU A 69 -4.00 5.38 -14.64
N PRO A 70 -2.74 4.94 -14.87
CA PRO A 70 -2.48 3.64 -15.45
C PRO A 70 -2.96 2.49 -14.57
N LEU A 71 -2.91 2.63 -13.24
CA LEU A 71 -3.35 1.62 -12.28
C LEU A 71 -3.87 2.28 -10.99
N TYR A 72 -5.06 1.90 -10.55
CA TYR A 72 -5.65 2.34 -9.29
C TYR A 72 -6.33 1.19 -8.55
N PHE A 73 -6.46 1.31 -7.23
CA PHE A 73 -7.20 0.38 -6.39
C PHE A 73 -8.64 0.83 -6.26
N LYS A 74 -9.58 -0.01 -6.67
CA LYS A 74 -11.01 0.25 -6.49
C LYS A 74 -11.46 -0.21 -5.10
N GLY A 75 -12.30 0.60 -4.45
CA GLY A 75 -12.86 0.22 -3.16
C GLY A 75 -11.88 0.39 -2.00
N MET A 76 -10.86 1.25 -2.13
CA MET A 76 -9.79 1.41 -1.15
C MET A 76 -9.62 2.87 -0.74
N LYS A 77 -9.33 3.08 0.55
CA LYS A 77 -8.92 4.37 1.11
C LYS A 77 -7.72 4.15 2.03
N ILE A 78 -6.82 5.12 2.07
CA ILE A 78 -5.75 5.16 3.08
C ILE A 78 -6.14 6.14 4.18
N LYS A 79 -6.07 5.68 5.43
CA LYS A 79 -6.11 6.53 6.63
C LYS A 79 -4.68 6.97 6.92
N TRP A 80 -4.42 8.28 6.88
CA TRP A 80 -3.13 8.83 7.27
C TRP A 80 -3.16 9.20 8.74
#